data_AF-A0A944TPH2-F1
#
_entry.id   AF-A0A944TPH2-F1
#
_cell.length_a   1.000
_cell.length_b   1.000
_cell.length_c   1.000
_cell.angle_alpha   90.00
_cell.angle_beta   90.00
_cell.angle_gamma   90.00
#
_symmetry.space_group_name_H-M   'P 1'
#
loop_
_entity.id
_entity.type
_entity.pdbx_description
1 polymer ?
#
loop_
_entity_poly.entity_id
_entity_poly.type
_entity_poly.pdbx_seq_one_letter_code
_entity_poly.pdbx_strand_id
1 'polypeptide(L)'
;MKKLLSIFVFMSLITTVTHADDIYLGEAGYGGSGCPSGSASVTLSPDNKALSILFDEYMVEAGGHERKIARKSCNIAIPVHVPQGFSVSIIEADYRGY
;
A
#
# COMPACT_ATOMS: atom_id res chain seq x y z
N MET A 1 57.11 32.83 22.06
CA MET A 1 55.64 32.85 22.27
C MET A 1 55.00 33.59 21.10
N LYS A 2 54.32 32.87 20.19
CA LYS A 2 53.30 33.36 19.24
C LYS A 2 53.12 32.24 18.20
N LYS A 3 52.35 31.22 18.60
CA LYS A 3 51.94 30.11 17.75
C LYS A 3 51.07 30.72 16.63
N LEU A 4 51.56 30.69 15.39
CA LEU A 4 50.72 30.96 14.22
C LEU A 4 49.64 29.87 14.18
N LEU A 5 48.42 30.28 14.52
CA LEU A 5 47.24 29.46 14.57
C LEU A 5 46.84 29.12 13.12
N SER A 6 47.16 27.90 12.69
CA SER A 6 46.74 27.34 11.40
C SER A 6 45.23 27.13 11.41
N ILE A 7 44.49 27.95 10.66
CA ILE A 7 43.03 27.84 10.48
C ILE A 7 42.79 26.71 9.48
N PHE A 8 42.58 25.49 9.97
CA PHE A 8 42.04 24.38 9.19
C PHE A 8 40.55 24.63 8.96
N VAL A 9 40.19 25.17 7.80
CA VAL A 9 38.81 25.25 7.32
C VAL A 9 38.34 23.84 6.96
N PHE A 10 37.66 23.16 7.89
CA PHE A 10 37.00 21.88 7.65
C PHE A 10 35.68 22.15 6.92
N MET A 11 35.76 22.34 5.59
CA MET A 11 34.61 22.49 4.69
C MET A 11 33.87 21.15 4.65
N SER A 12 32.88 20.96 5.52
CA SER A 12 31.97 19.81 5.48
C SER A 12 31.12 19.89 4.22
N LEU A 13 31.32 18.97 3.27
CA LEU A 13 30.37 18.75 2.18
C LEU A 13 29.09 18.19 2.77
N ILE A 14 28.04 19.01 2.79
CA ILE A 14 26.68 18.57 3.04
C ILE A 14 26.21 17.87 1.76
N THR A 15 26.38 16.56 1.68
CA THR A 15 25.73 15.77 0.62
C THR A 15 24.24 15.74 0.94
N THR A 16 23.44 16.52 0.21
CA THR A 16 21.99 16.36 0.23
C THR A 16 21.66 15.00 -0.38
N VAL A 17 21.21 14.05 0.46
CA VAL A 17 20.64 12.80 -0.02
C VAL A 17 19.32 13.16 -0.71
N THR A 18 19.33 13.23 -2.04
CA THR A 18 18.11 13.35 -2.82
C THR A 18 17.39 12.01 -2.75
N HIS A 19 16.36 11.92 -1.91
CA HIS A 19 15.47 10.76 -1.92
C HIS A 19 14.77 10.75 -3.28
N ALA A 20 14.94 9.67 -4.05
CA ALA A 20 14.21 9.52 -5.30
C ALA A 20 12.70 9.52 -4.97
N ASP A 21 11.94 10.36 -5.66
CA ASP A 21 10.48 10.34 -5.64
C ASP A 21 10.04 9.16 -6.50
N ASP A 22 9.55 8.10 -5.86
CA ASP A 22 9.23 6.82 -6.50
C ASP A 22 7.75 6.48 -6.28
N ILE A 23 7.18 5.66 -7.15
CA ILE A 23 5.78 5.21 -7.08
C ILE A 23 5.60 4.31 -5.85
N TYR A 24 4.54 4.45 -5.08
CA TYR A 24 4.26 3.46 -4.02
C TYR A 24 2.77 3.36 -3.71
N LEU A 25 2.39 2.22 -3.15
CA LEU A 25 1.07 1.95 -2.61
C LEU A 25 1.02 2.36 -1.14
N GLY A 26 -0.08 3.00 -0.75
CA GLY A 26 -0.41 3.24 0.65
C GLY A 26 -1.17 2.08 1.28
N GLU A 27 -1.49 2.23 2.56
CA GLU A 27 -2.36 1.29 3.27
C GLU A 27 -3.76 1.31 2.66
N ALA A 28 -4.25 0.15 2.21
CA ALA A 28 -5.55 0.05 1.58
C ALA A 28 -6.67 -0.01 2.61
N GLY A 29 -7.77 0.70 2.33
CA GLY A 29 -9.02 0.57 3.07
C GLY A 29 -9.95 -0.45 2.40
N TYR A 30 -10.82 -1.08 3.19
CA TYR A 30 -11.87 -1.95 2.68
C TYR A 30 -13.21 -1.72 3.38
N GLY A 31 -14.31 -2.10 2.73
CA GLY A 31 -15.62 -2.09 3.36
C GLY A 31 -16.74 -2.62 2.48
N GLY A 32 -17.73 -3.25 3.13
CA GLY A 32 -18.94 -3.74 2.48
C GLY A 32 -19.56 -4.90 3.27
N SER A 33 -20.70 -5.41 2.79
CA SER A 33 -21.40 -6.53 3.44
C SER A 33 -20.62 -7.85 3.45
N GLY A 34 -19.59 -7.97 2.60
CA GLY A 34 -18.70 -9.13 2.52
C GLY A 34 -17.44 -9.04 3.37
N CYS A 35 -17.03 -7.83 3.75
CA CYS A 35 -15.80 -7.61 4.51
C CYS A 35 -16.08 -6.59 5.63
N PRO A 36 -16.79 -7.01 6.69
CA PRO A 36 -16.99 -6.18 7.86
C PRO A 36 -15.65 -5.72 8.47
N SER A 37 -15.70 -4.62 9.22
CA SER A 37 -14.50 -4.06 9.86
C SER A 37 -13.79 -5.11 10.70
N GLY A 38 -12.50 -5.32 10.44
CA GLY A 38 -11.68 -6.30 11.15
C GLY A 38 -11.71 -7.72 10.58
N SER A 39 -12.43 -7.96 9.47
CA SER A 39 -12.51 -9.26 8.80
C SER A 39 -11.63 -9.37 7.54
N ALA A 40 -10.71 -8.42 7.37
CA ALA A 40 -9.68 -8.47 6.35
C ALA A 40 -8.39 -7.87 6.87
N SER A 41 -7.28 -8.44 6.41
CA SER A 41 -5.93 -7.97 6.69
C SER A 41 -5.27 -7.50 5.41
N VAL A 42 -4.51 -6.41 5.51
CA VAL A 42 -3.85 -5.74 4.39
C VAL A 42 -2.35 -5.77 4.65
N THR A 43 -1.58 -6.24 3.66
CA THR A 43 -0.12 -6.32 3.74
C THR A 43 0.49 -5.72 2.48
N LEU A 44 1.48 -4.84 2.65
CA LEU A 44 2.29 -4.28 1.58
C LEU A 44 3.57 -5.07 1.42
N SER A 45 4.06 -5.20 0.18
CA SER A 45 5.40 -5.70 -0.09
C SER A 45 6.47 -4.75 0.48
N PRO A 46 7.70 -5.23 0.73
CA PRO A 46 8.77 -4.37 1.29
C PRO A 46 9.13 -3.14 0.45
N ASP A 47 8.85 -3.17 -0.86
CA ASP A 47 9.05 -2.06 -1.80
C ASP A 47 7.79 -1.21 -2.02
N ASN A 48 6.68 -1.53 -1.34
CA ASN A 48 5.37 -0.90 -1.50
C ASN A 48 4.83 -0.90 -2.94
N LYS A 49 5.19 -1.89 -3.77
CA LYS A 49 4.68 -2.00 -5.15
C LYS A 49 3.60 -3.07 -5.33
N ALA A 50 3.44 -3.95 -4.35
CA ALA A 50 2.42 -4.99 -4.33
C ALA A 50 1.61 -4.95 -3.04
N LEU A 51 0.34 -5.30 -3.16
CA LEU A 51 -0.63 -5.31 -2.08
C LEU A 51 -1.30 -6.67 -2.02
N SER A 52 -1.32 -7.27 -0.83
CA SER A 52 -2.03 -8.51 -0.54
C SER A 52 -3.13 -8.22 0.46
N ILE A 53 -4.35 -8.65 0.14
CA ILE A 53 -5.50 -8.55 1.04
C ILE A 53 -6.02 -9.96 1.30
N LEU A 54 -6.07 -10.35 2.57
CA LEU A 54 -6.66 -11.61 3.00
C LEU A 54 -8.01 -11.31 3.63
N PHE A 55 -9.03 -12.04 3.21
CA PHE A 55 -10.38 -11.92 3.75
C PHE A 55 -10.69 -13.11 4.66
N ASP A 56 -11.14 -12.82 5.88
CA ASP A 56 -11.49 -13.84 6.87
C ASP A 56 -12.98 -14.25 6.76
N GLU A 57 -13.87 -13.29 6.45
CA GLU A 57 -15.33 -13.50 6.44
C GLU A 57 -16.02 -13.23 5.08
N TYR A 58 -15.25 -13.25 3.99
CA TYR A 58 -15.80 -13.07 2.65
C TYR A 58 -16.40 -14.37 2.10
N MET A 59 -17.59 -14.73 2.62
CA MET A 59 -18.33 -15.93 2.22
C MET A 59 -19.80 -15.60 1.93
N VAL A 60 -20.33 -16.23 0.88
CA VAL A 60 -21.74 -16.13 0.47
C VAL A 60 -22.33 -17.53 0.32
N GLU A 61 -23.45 -17.76 0.98
CA GLU A 61 -24.24 -18.99 0.82
C GLU A 61 -25.62 -18.62 0.26
N ALA A 62 -26.02 -19.26 -0.84
CA ALA A 62 -27.32 -19.08 -1.48
C ALA A 62 -28.08 -20.42 -1.48
N GLY A 63 -29.37 -20.40 -1.16
CA GLY A 63 -30.16 -21.62 -0.99
C GLY A 63 -31.25 -21.52 0.09
N GLY A 64 -31.82 -22.65 0.49
CA GLY A 64 -32.92 -22.74 1.47
C GLY A 64 -34.32 -22.76 0.84
N HIS A 65 -35.35 -22.98 1.67
CA HIS A 65 -36.75 -23.13 1.24
C HIS A 65 -37.29 -21.95 0.41
N GLU A 66 -36.70 -20.76 0.53
CA GLU A 66 -37.20 -19.53 -0.11
C GLU A 66 -36.43 -19.07 -1.37
N ARG A 67 -35.55 -19.89 -1.98
CA ARG A 67 -34.77 -19.53 -3.19
C ARG A 67 -34.19 -18.09 -3.16
N LYS A 68 -33.56 -17.69 -2.04
CA LYS A 68 -32.91 -16.38 -1.95
C LYS A 68 -31.51 -16.46 -2.55
N ILE A 69 -31.24 -15.57 -3.52
CA ILE A 69 -29.89 -15.31 -4.01
C ILE A 69 -29.22 -14.39 -2.99
N ALA A 70 -28.20 -14.88 -2.28
CA ALA A 70 -27.37 -14.03 -1.45
C ALA A 70 -26.30 -13.33 -2.29
N ARG A 71 -26.05 -12.06 -2.01
CA ARG A 71 -24.94 -11.29 -2.59
C ARG A 71 -24.25 -10.54 -1.47
N LYS A 72 -22.93 -10.59 -1.45
CA LYS A 72 -22.09 -9.74 -0.62
C LYS A 72 -21.08 -9.00 -1.50
N SER A 73 -20.67 -7.83 -1.06
CA SER A 73 -19.69 -6.99 -1.76
C SER A 73 -18.59 -6.56 -0.81
N CYS A 74 -17.37 -6.50 -1.31
CA CYS A 74 -16.26 -5.83 -0.65
C CYS A 74 -15.66 -4.79 -1.61
N ASN A 75 -15.67 -3.52 -1.19
CA ASN A 75 -15.02 -2.45 -1.92
C ASN A 75 -13.64 -2.21 -1.32
N ILE A 76 -12.65 -1.96 -2.18
CA ILE A 76 -11.25 -1.76 -1.79
C ILE A 76 -10.79 -0.41 -2.33
N ALA A 77 -10.18 0.40 -1.48
CA ALA A 77 -9.60 1.69 -1.84
C ALA A 77 -8.10 1.64 -1.59
N ILE A 78 -7.31 1.77 -2.67
CA ILE A 78 -5.84 1.67 -2.63
C ILE A 78 -5.27 3.07 -2.91
N PRO A 79 -4.66 3.74 -1.92
CA PRO A 79 -3.93 4.97 -2.18
C PRO A 79 -2.70 4.67 -3.03
N VAL A 80 -2.46 5.48 -4.07
CA VAL A 80 -1.28 5.33 -4.93
C VAL A 80 -0.59 6.69 -5.05
N HIS A 81 0.69 6.74 -4.69
CA HIS A 81 1.54 7.89 -4.95
C HIS A 81 2.22 7.71 -6.30
N VAL A 82 2.14 8.75 -7.14
CA VAL A 82 2.73 8.76 -8.48
C VAL A 82 3.47 10.08 -8.68
N PRO A 83 4.78 10.06 -8.93
CA PRO A 83 5.55 11.26 -9.25
C PRO A 83 5.06 11.94 -10.53
N GLN A 84 5.32 13.24 -10.66
CA GLN A 84 4.95 13.98 -11.87
C GLN A 84 5.64 13.40 -13.11
N GLY A 85 4.91 13.32 -14.23
CA GLY A 85 5.42 12.79 -15.49
C GLY A 85 5.39 11.27 -15.61
N PHE A 86 4.90 10.55 -14.60
CA PHE A 86 4.69 9.10 -14.65
C PHE A 86 3.22 8.74 -14.77
N SER A 87 2.95 7.56 -15.32
CA SER A 87 1.65 6.92 -15.35
C SER A 87 1.78 5.50 -14.83
N VAL A 88 0.76 5.03 -14.13
CA VAL A 88 0.71 3.67 -13.59
C VAL A 88 -0.46 2.90 -14.18
N SER A 89 -0.31 1.58 -14.26
CA SER A 89 -1.38 0.66 -14.63
C SER A 89 -1.31 -0.57 -13.74
N ILE A 90 -2.46 -1.20 -13.54
CA ILE A 90 -2.54 -2.53 -12.96
C ILE A 90 -1.97 -3.50 -14.02
N ILE A 91 -0.97 -4.29 -13.63
CA ILE A 91 -0.35 -5.30 -14.49
C ILE A 91 -1.02 -6.65 -14.27
N GLU A 92 -1.34 -6.97 -13.02
CA GLU A 92 -1.91 -8.24 -12.60
C GLU A 92 -2.79 -8.06 -11.36
N ALA A 93 -3.84 -8.85 -11.27
CA ALA A 93 -4.70 -8.94 -10.09
C ALA A 93 -5.10 -10.40 -9.91
N ASP A 94 -4.50 -11.03 -8.89
CA ASP A 94 -4.81 -12.41 -8.54
C ASP A 94 -5.88 -12.48 -7.45
N TYR A 95 -6.83 -13.39 -7.63
CA TYR A 95 -7.82 -13.73 -6.62
C TYR A 95 -7.77 -15.23 -6.34
N ARG A 96 -7.71 -15.60 -5.06
CA ARG A 96 -7.71 -16.99 -4.59
C ARG A 96 -8.79 -17.14 -3.53
N GLY A 97 -9.59 -18.19 -3.63
CA GLY A 97 -10.73 -18.43 -2.74
C GLY A 97 -11.80 -19.29 -3.40
N TYR A 98 -12.93 -19.46 -2.71
CA TYR A 98 -14.11 -20.22 -3.16
C TYR A 98 -15.40 -19.42 -2.95
#